data_AF-A0A2S2KPY8-F1
#
_entry.id   AF-A0A2S2KPY8-F1
#
_cell.length_a   1.000
_cell.length_b   1.000
_cell.length_c   1.000
_cell.angle_alpha   90.00
_cell.angle_beta   90.00
_cell.angle_gamma   90.00
#
_symmetry.space_group_name_H-M   'P 1'
#
loop_
_entity.id
_entity.type
_entity.pdbx_description
1 polymer ?
#
loop_
_entity_poly.entity_id
_entity_poly.type
_entity_poly.pdbx_seq_one_letter_code
_entity_poly.pdbx_strand_id
1 'polypeptide(L)'
;MLSDYDNYLNTTITIVIGYIIYFGIFSSLFYWNNIERYRGMESNLIKKELFALITSFGLGEIIYLGIRWPTLYYFLELGIEPYIASVISEIIATACYMTSITVFLRKTKTF
;
A
#
# COMPACT_ATOMS: atom_id res chain seq x y z
N MET A 1 -3.31 -9.42 31.02
CA MET A 1 -4.02 -8.13 30.85
C MET A 1 -3.11 -6.96 30.45
N LEU A 2 -1.80 -6.94 30.75
CA LEU A 2 -0.86 -5.96 30.14
C LEU A 2 -0.27 -6.41 28.78
N SER A 3 -0.08 -7.72 28.57
CA SER A 3 0.56 -8.24 27.35
C SER A 3 -0.24 -7.98 26.06
N ASP A 4 -1.56 -7.85 26.14
CA ASP A 4 -2.39 -7.55 24.97
C ASP A 4 -2.19 -6.12 24.47
N TYR A 5 -1.89 -5.18 25.40
CA TYR A 5 -1.63 -3.79 25.06
C TYR A 5 -0.23 -3.61 24.46
N ASP A 6 0.75 -4.35 24.99
CA ASP A 6 2.11 -4.40 24.44
C ASP A 6 2.12 -5.00 23.03
N ASN A 7 1.38 -6.09 22.80
CA ASN A 7 1.26 -6.69 21.48
C ASN A 7 0.59 -5.76 20.47
N TYR A 8 -0.44 -5.00 20.89
CA TYR A 8 -1.10 -4.02 20.02
C TYR A 8 -0.19 -2.83 19.67
N LEU A 9 0.52 -2.28 20.65
CA LEU A 9 1.51 -1.21 20.44
C LEU A 9 2.64 -1.67 19.53
N ASN A 10 3.18 -2.87 19.78
CA ASN A 10 4.29 -3.41 19.02
C ASN A 10 3.87 -3.72 17.58
N THR A 11 2.66 -4.25 17.37
CA THR A 11 2.07 -4.45 16.04
C THR A 11 1.92 -3.13 15.28
N THR A 12 1.41 -2.09 15.95
CA THR A 12 1.22 -0.76 15.33
C THR A 12 2.56 -0.14 14.95
N ILE A 13 3.55 -0.15 15.86
CA ILE A 13 4.89 0.39 15.61
C ILE A 13 5.57 -0.37 14.48
N THR A 14 5.48 -1.70 14.48
CA THR A 14 6.05 -2.55 13.41
C THR A 14 5.44 -2.22 12.05
N ILE A 15 4.12 -2.05 11.98
CA ILE A 15 3.43 -1.65 10.75
C ILE A 15 3.90 -0.27 10.29
N VAL A 16 3.94 0.72 11.20
CA VAL A 16 4.40 2.09 10.89
C VAL A 16 5.84 2.10 10.38
N ILE A 17 6.76 1.38 11.04
CA ILE A 17 8.15 1.26 10.61
C ILE A 17 8.24 0.57 9.25
N GLY A 18 7.48 -0.50 9.04
CA GLY A 18 7.41 -1.21 7.76
C GLY A 18 6.99 -0.27 6.62
N TYR A 19 5.97 0.57 6.85
CA TYR A 19 5.57 1.58 5.88
C TYR A 19 6.63 2.65 5.66
N ILE A 20 7.30 3.14 6.71
CA ILE A 20 8.37 4.14 6.57
C ILE A 20 9.50 3.59 5.68
N ILE A 21 9.93 2.35 5.91
CA ILE A 21 10.99 1.71 5.12
C ILE A 21 10.53 1.48 3.68
N TYR A 22 9.32 0.93 3.49
CA TYR A 22 8.73 0.71 2.17
C TYR A 22 8.64 2.01 1.37
N PHE A 23 8.05 3.05 1.96
CA PHE A 23 7.93 4.36 1.31
C PHE A 23 9.28 5.02 1.08
N GLY A 24 10.24 4.86 1.99
CA GLY A 24 11.60 5.38 1.82
C GLY A 24 12.26 4.79 0.58
N ILE A 25 12.32 3.46 0.47
CA ILE A 25 12.94 2.76 -0.66
C ILE A 25 12.21 3.07 -1.96
N PHE A 26 10.87 2.99 -1.94
CA PHE A 26 10.04 3.24 -3.12
C PHE A 26 10.20 4.68 -3.64
N SER A 27 10.21 5.68 -2.75
CA SER A 27 10.38 7.08 -3.12
C SER A 27 11.77 7.34 -3.71
N SER A 28 12.81 6.74 -3.14
CA SER A 28 14.18 6.85 -3.68
C SER A 28 14.30 6.25 -5.07
N LEU A 29 13.75 5.04 -5.29
CA LEU A 29 13.75 4.38 -6.59
C LEU A 29 12.92 5.14 -7.63
N PHE A 30 11.75 5.62 -7.25
CA PHE A 30 10.88 6.39 -8.13
C PHE A 30 11.52 7.72 -8.53
N TYR A 31 12.19 8.40 -7.59
CA TYR A 31 12.94 9.61 -7.88
C TYR A 31 14.06 9.36 -8.88
N TRP A 32 14.84 8.29 -8.68
CA TRP A 32 15.93 7.95 -9.59
C TRP A 32 15.42 7.62 -10.99
N ASN A 33 14.35 6.84 -11.10
CA ASN A 33 13.79 6.44 -12.39
C ASN A 33 13.22 7.62 -13.21
N ASN A 34 12.77 8.70 -12.55
CA ASN A 34 12.19 9.87 -13.20
C ASN A 34 13.13 11.08 -13.23
N ILE A 35 14.41 10.90 -12.90
CA ILE A 35 15.37 12.00 -12.72
C ILE A 35 15.56 12.86 -13.98
N GLU A 36 15.44 12.28 -15.17
CA GLU A 36 15.49 13.02 -16.45
C GLU A 36 14.28 13.92 -16.65
N ARG A 37 13.09 13.47 -16.23
CA ARG A 37 11.85 14.27 -16.27
C ARG A 37 11.87 15.39 -15.23
N TYR A 38 12.56 15.17 -14.11
CA TYR A 38 12.67 16.13 -13.01
C TYR A 38 13.73 17.22 -13.22
N ARG A 39 14.67 17.05 -14.15
CA ARG A 39 15.74 18.02 -14.43
C ARG A 39 15.25 19.42 -14.85
N GLY A 40 14.03 19.54 -15.36
CA GLY A 40 13.41 20.81 -15.76
C GLY A 40 12.24 21.27 -14.89
N MET A 41 11.93 20.57 -13.80
CA MET A 41 10.73 20.81 -12.98
C MET A 41 11.12 21.47 -11.65
N GLU A 42 10.30 22.39 -11.14
CA GLU A 42 10.57 22.97 -9.81
C GLU A 42 10.53 21.90 -8.71
N SER A 43 11.45 22.01 -7.76
CA SER A 43 11.58 21.05 -6.64
C SER A 43 10.29 20.90 -5.81
N ASN A 44 9.48 21.95 -5.72
CA ASN A 44 8.18 21.92 -5.04
C ASN A 44 7.14 21.06 -5.78
N LEU A 45 7.15 21.05 -7.11
CA LEU A 45 6.28 20.19 -7.93
C LEU A 45 6.67 18.71 -7.77
N ILE A 46 7.97 18.41 -7.77
CA ILE A 46 8.49 17.05 -7.59
C ILE A 46 8.11 16.50 -6.21
N LYS A 47 8.29 17.31 -5.14
CA LYS A 47 7.87 16.91 -3.78
C LYS A 47 6.37 16.66 -3.70
N LYS A 48 5.55 17.48 -4.38
CA LYS A 48 4.10 17.31 -4.42
C LYS A 48 3.68 16.04 -5.16
N GLU A 49 4.31 15.73 -6.29
CA GLU A 49 4.08 14.48 -7.02
C GLU A 49 4.48 13.26 -6.19
N LEU A 50 5.67 13.27 -5.57
CA LEU A 50 6.13 12.19 -4.70
C LEU A 50 5.21 12.01 -3.49
N PHE A 51 4.78 13.10 -2.85
CA PHE A 51 3.86 13.03 -1.72
C PHE A 51 2.50 12.47 -2.14
N ALA A 52 1.95 12.91 -3.28
CA ALA A 52 0.70 12.39 -3.84
C ALA A 52 0.81 10.90 -4.22
N LEU A 53 1.96 10.48 -4.73
CA LEU A 53 2.26 9.08 -5.01
C LEU A 53 2.26 8.27 -3.71
N ILE A 54 3.04 8.67 -2.71
CA ILE A 54 3.10 8.02 -1.39
C ILE A 54 1.71 7.91 -0.77
N THR A 55 0.92 8.99 -0.77
CA THR A 55 -0.45 8.96 -0.24
C THR A 55 -1.37 8.05 -1.05
N SER A 56 -1.23 8.01 -2.38
CA SER A 56 -1.98 7.07 -3.23
C SER A 56 -1.70 5.61 -2.88
N PHE A 57 -0.42 5.26 -2.75
CA PHE A 57 0.01 3.90 -2.44
C PHE A 57 -0.44 3.51 -1.03
N GLY A 58 -0.34 4.41 -0.06
CA GLY A 58 -0.81 4.19 1.31
C GLY A 58 -2.33 3.99 1.40
N LEU A 59 -3.11 4.79 0.66
CA LEU A 59 -4.56 4.59 0.56
C LEU A 59 -4.90 3.27 -0.15
N GLY A 60 -4.13 2.92 -1.18
CA GLY A 60 -4.25 1.61 -1.85
C GLY A 60 -4.03 0.45 -0.89
N GLU A 61 -3.01 0.54 -0.03
CA GLU A 61 -2.68 -0.51 0.93
C GLU A 61 -3.77 -0.70 2.00
N ILE A 62 -4.41 0.40 2.45
CA ILE A 62 -5.57 0.31 3.34
C ILE A 62 -6.72 -0.45 2.68
N ILE A 63 -6.97 -0.18 1.38
CA ILE A 63 -7.99 -0.92 0.60
C ILE A 63 -7.59 -2.39 0.46
N TYR A 64 -6.32 -2.67 0.17
CA TYR A 64 -5.79 -4.02 0.06
C TYR A 64 -6.01 -4.81 1.36
N LEU A 65 -5.59 -4.27 2.51
CA LEU A 65 -5.77 -4.90 3.82
C LEU A 65 -7.26 -5.06 4.16
N GLY A 66 -8.06 -4.03 3.88
CA GLY A 66 -9.50 -4.02 4.09
C GLY A 66 -10.26 -5.06 3.26
N ILE A 67 -9.73 -5.48 2.11
CA ILE A 67 -10.32 -6.54 1.28
C ILE A 67 -9.75 -7.90 1.66
N ARG A 68 -8.42 -8.00 1.80
CA ARG A 68 -7.73 -9.25 2.07
C ARG A 68 -8.23 -9.91 3.35
N TRP A 69 -8.33 -9.15 4.44
CA TRP A 69 -8.66 -9.67 5.76
C TRP A 69 -10.06 -10.32 5.81
N PRO A 70 -11.15 -9.65 5.38
CA PRO A 70 -12.47 -10.27 5.37
C PRO A 70 -12.61 -11.38 4.33
N THR A 71 -11.96 -11.26 3.16
CA THR A 71 -12.02 -12.31 2.13
C THR A 71 -11.34 -13.60 2.59
N LEU A 72 -10.18 -13.49 3.24
CA LEU A 72 -9.50 -14.64 3.82
C LEU A 72 -10.33 -15.28 4.94
N TYR A 73 -10.85 -14.45 5.86
CA TYR A 73 -11.71 -14.92 6.95
C TYR A 73 -12.92 -15.70 6.42
N TYR A 74 -13.60 -15.15 5.42
CA TYR A 74 -14.75 -15.79 4.77
C TYR A 74 -14.42 -17.15 4.16
N PHE A 75 -13.28 -17.27 3.45
CA PHE A 75 -12.87 -18.55 2.87
C PHE A 75 -12.49 -19.61 3.90
N LEU A 76 -11.88 -19.20 5.02
CA LEU A 76 -11.58 -20.11 6.12
C LEU A 76 -12.86 -20.62 6.79
N GLU A 77 -13.88 -19.77 6.93
CA GLU A 77 -15.18 -20.15 7.52
C GLU A 77 -15.94 -21.14 6.62
N LEU A 78 -15.74 -21.08 5.30
CA LEU A 78 -16.24 -22.08 4.35
C LEU A 78 -15.50 -23.41 4.39
N GLY A 79 -14.45 -23.55 5.22
CA GLY A 79 -13.65 -24.77 5.34
C GLY A 79 -12.68 -24.99 4.18
N ILE A 80 -12.35 -23.95 3.41
CA ILE A 80 -11.32 -24.03 2.37
C ILE A 80 -9.95 -24.17 3.04
N GLU A 81 -9.07 -24.97 2.44
CA GLU A 81 -7.71 -25.14 2.94
C GLU A 81 -6.99 -23.78 3.07
N PRO A 82 -6.29 -23.51 4.20
CA PRO A 82 -5.73 -22.19 4.49
C PRO A 82 -4.81 -21.64 3.40
N TYR A 83 -4.04 -22.51 2.75
CA TYR A 83 -3.17 -22.11 1.64
C TYR A 83 -3.98 -21.57 0.45
N ILE A 84 -4.99 -22.32 0.01
CA ILE A 84 -5.83 -21.95 -1.13
C ILE A 84 -6.65 -20.70 -0.80
N ALA A 85 -7.20 -20.61 0.41
CA ALA A 85 -7.90 -19.43 0.90
C ALA A 85 -7.01 -18.17 0.87
N SER A 86 -5.75 -18.31 1.32
CA SER A 86 -4.76 -17.24 1.27
C SER A 86 -4.48 -16.79 -0.17
N VAL A 87 -4.22 -17.72 -1.09
CA VAL A 87 -3.94 -17.41 -2.49
C VAL A 87 -5.11 -16.70 -3.18
N ILE A 88 -6.35 -17.15 -2.96
CA ILE A 88 -7.51 -16.51 -3.60
C ILE A 88 -7.74 -15.10 -3.02
N SER A 89 -7.63 -14.94 -1.69
CA SER A 89 -7.75 -13.62 -1.06
C SER A 89 -6.64 -12.64 -1.50
N GLU A 90 -5.42 -13.14 -1.70
CA GLU A 90 -4.29 -12.38 -2.27
C GLU A 90 -4.62 -11.86 -3.66
N ILE A 91 -5.11 -12.74 -4.55
CA ILE A 91 -5.42 -12.37 -5.93
C ILE A 91 -6.50 -11.30 -5.98
N ILE A 92 -7.57 -11.47 -5.19
CA ILE A 92 -8.68 -10.52 -5.13
C ILE A 92 -8.21 -9.17 -4.59
N ALA A 93 -7.50 -9.16 -3.45
CA ALA A 93 -7.00 -7.93 -2.84
C ALA A 93 -6.01 -7.20 -3.75
N THR A 94 -5.11 -7.93 -4.39
CA THR A 94 -4.13 -7.37 -5.33
C THR A 94 -4.80 -6.77 -6.57
N ALA A 95 -5.84 -7.42 -7.12
CA ALA A 95 -6.59 -6.89 -8.26
C ALA A 95 -7.28 -5.57 -7.91
N CYS A 96 -7.92 -5.50 -6.74
CA CYS A 96 -8.57 -4.28 -6.25
C CYS A 96 -7.58 -3.16 -5.94
N TYR A 97 -6.42 -3.50 -5.37
CA TYR A 97 -5.31 -2.58 -5.12
C TYR A 97 -4.79 -1.95 -6.42
N MET A 98 -4.43 -2.77 -7.40
CA MET A 98 -3.89 -2.32 -8.68
C MET A 98 -4.91 -1.45 -9.43
N THR A 99 -6.19 -1.81 -9.36
CA THR A 99 -7.28 -1.00 -9.95
C THR A 99 -7.39 0.35 -9.26
N SER A 100 -7.37 0.39 -7.93
CA SER A 100 -7.47 1.63 -7.14
C SER A 100 -6.31 2.58 -7.43
N ILE A 101 -5.07 2.07 -7.45
CA ILE A 101 -3.89 2.86 -7.77
C ILE A 101 -3.95 3.36 -9.22
N THR A 102 -4.31 2.50 -10.17
CA THR A 102 -4.40 2.91 -11.58
C THR A 102 -5.43 4.03 -11.76
N VAL A 103 -6.58 3.96 -11.09
CA VAL A 103 -7.60 5.02 -11.11
C VAL A 103 -7.11 6.30 -10.44
N PHE A 104 -6.44 6.19 -9.29
CA PHE A 104 -5.90 7.35 -8.57
C PHE A 104 -4.85 8.08 -9.41
N LEU A 105 -3.89 7.33 -9.96
CA LEU A 105 -2.84 7.85 -10.83
C LEU A 105 -3.39 8.47 -12.12
N ARG A 106 -4.44 7.88 -12.71
CA ARG A 106 -5.13 8.48 -13.86
C ARG A 106 -5.81 9.80 -13.49
N LYS A 107 -6.43 9.90 -12.32
CA LYS A 107 -6.99 11.17 -11.83
C LYS A 107 -5.91 12.22 -11.55
N THR A 108 -4.72 11.81 -11.12
CA THR A 108 -3.61 12.74 -10.88
C THR A 108 -2.90 13.18 -12.16
N LYS A 109 -2.96 12.40 -13.25
CA LYS A 109 -2.39 12.73 -14.58
C LYS A 109 -3.23 13.69 -15.45
N THR A 110 -4.22 14.39 -14.88
CA THR A 110 -4.94 15.48 -15.58
C THR A 110 -4.21 16.83 -15.49
N PHE A 111 -2.91 16.85 -15.15
CA PHE A 111 -2.05 18.03 -15.29
C PHE A 111 -0.70 17.64 -15.88
#